data_AF-A0A2N5JAD6-F1
#
_entry.id   AF-A0A2N5JAD6-F1
#
_cell.length_a   1.000
_cell.length_b   1.000
_cell.length_c   1.000
_cell.angle_alpha   90.00
_cell.angle_beta   90.00
_cell.angle_gamma   90.00
#
_symmetry.space_group_name_H-M   'P 1'
#
loop_
_entity.id
_entity.type
_entity.pdbx_description
1 polymer ?
#
loop_
_entity_poly.entity_id
_entity_poly.type
_entity_poly.pdbx_seq_one_letter_code
_entity_poly.pdbx_strand_id
1 'polypeptide(L)'
;MLLKIETLRTDKQKERAARLLDDPANVALRLAHGAYQRIIRCYAQEDRRKGKGVMAELIEALNARGAAPGCPELAVLGRTLKRRMGDVLAFFDREHSANGPTEAINGRLETLRGIALGFRNLDNYITRSLLHTGGFRHTIQTHL
;
A
#
# COMPACT_ATOMS: atom_id res chain seq x y z
N MET A 1 5.80 -2.85 14.61
CA MET A 1 5.10 -3.42 13.44
C MET A 1 6.11 -3.53 12.30
N LEU A 2 6.22 -4.69 11.64
CA LEU A 2 7.24 -4.94 10.60
C LEU A 2 7.07 -4.07 9.34
N LEU A 3 5.86 -3.52 9.13
CA LEU A 3 5.53 -2.56 8.08
C LEU A 3 5.80 -1.09 8.49
N LYS A 4 6.60 -0.84 9.53
CA LYS A 4 7.09 0.51 9.83
C LYS A 4 8.44 0.71 9.13
N ILE A 5 8.66 1.89 8.54
CA ILE A 5 9.98 2.33 8.05
C ILE A 5 10.99 2.14 9.18
N GLU A 6 12.11 1.48 8.90
CA GLU A 6 13.11 1.12 9.93
C GLU A 6 13.60 2.32 10.73
N THR A 7 13.81 3.47 10.09
CA THR A 7 14.27 4.71 10.72
C THR A 7 13.27 5.27 11.75
N LEU A 8 12.00 4.89 11.67
CA LEU A 8 10.94 5.35 12.57
C LEU A 8 10.66 4.37 13.73
N ARG A 9 11.42 3.28 13.85
CA ARG A 9 11.21 2.27 14.91
C ARG A 9 11.86 2.70 16.22
N THR A 10 11.16 2.46 17.33
CA THR A 10 11.78 2.52 18.67
C THR A 10 12.77 1.37 18.85
N ASP A 11 13.70 1.47 19.80
CA ASP A 11 14.72 0.42 19.97
C ASP A 11 14.10 -0.93 20.34
N LYS A 12 13.08 -0.94 21.20
CA LYS A 12 12.28 -2.14 21.49
C LYS A 12 11.63 -2.74 20.23
N GLN A 13 11.21 -1.91 19.27
CA GLN A 13 10.64 -2.38 18.00
C GLN A 13 11.71 -2.93 17.07
N LYS A 14 12.91 -2.34 17.04
CA LYS A 14 14.06 -2.83 16.27
C LYS A 14 14.47 -4.21 16.77
N GLU A 15 14.64 -4.35 18.08
CA GLU A 15 15.04 -5.60 18.71
C GLU A 15 14.01 -6.71 18.47
N ARG A 16 12.72 -6.41 18.65
CA ARG A 16 11.66 -7.38 18.33
C ARG A 16 11.64 -7.78 16.85
N ALA A 17 11.90 -6.84 15.95
CA ALA A 17 11.97 -7.15 14.52
C ALA A 17 13.19 -8.03 14.21
N ALA A 18 14.37 -7.71 14.75
CA ALA A 18 15.58 -8.51 14.57
C ALA A 18 15.36 -9.95 15.01
N ARG A 19 14.86 -10.17 16.24
CA ARG A 19 14.56 -11.52 16.75
C ARG A 19 13.63 -12.33 15.83
N LEU A 20 12.61 -11.69 15.25
CA LEU A 20 11.69 -12.36 14.32
C LEU A 20 12.34 -12.68 12.97
N LEU A 21 13.18 -11.78 12.45
CA LEU A 21 13.79 -11.90 11.13
C LEU A 21 15.01 -12.82 11.13
N ASP A 22 15.69 -12.94 12.27
CA ASP A 22 16.87 -13.81 12.46
C ASP A 22 16.49 -15.28 12.70
N ASP A 23 15.22 -15.56 13.02
CA ASP A 23 14.71 -16.92 13.17
C ASP A 23 14.76 -17.66 11.80
N PRO A 24 15.47 -18.81 11.71
CA PRO A 24 15.53 -19.62 10.50
C PRO A 24 14.17 -20.09 9.98
N ALA A 25 13.14 -20.16 10.83
CA ALA A 25 11.78 -20.47 10.38
C ALA A 25 11.14 -19.34 9.56
N ASN A 26 11.66 -18.10 9.67
CA ASN A 26 11.07 -16.89 9.13
C ASN A 26 11.77 -16.37 7.86
N VAL A 27 12.41 -17.24 7.07
CA VAL A 27 13.11 -16.84 5.82
C VAL A 27 12.19 -16.06 4.87
N ALA A 28 10.97 -16.55 4.63
CA ALA A 28 10.01 -15.88 3.75
C ALA A 28 9.64 -14.49 4.25
N LEU A 29 9.42 -14.35 5.56
CA LEU A 29 9.13 -13.08 6.21
C LEU A 29 10.31 -12.10 6.07
N ARG A 30 11.54 -12.57 6.27
CA ARG A 30 12.76 -11.76 6.11
C ARG A 30 12.94 -11.26 4.68
N LEU A 31 12.69 -12.12 3.69
CA LEU A 31 12.75 -11.74 2.27
C LEU A 31 11.68 -10.69 1.92
N ALA A 32 10.43 -10.92 2.32
CA ALA A 32 9.34 -9.98 2.06
C ALA A 32 9.54 -8.63 2.77
N HIS A 33 9.99 -8.66 4.03
CA HIS A 33 10.30 -7.45 4.81
C HIS A 33 11.46 -6.67 4.19
N GLY A 34 12.53 -7.34 3.77
CA GLY A 34 13.66 -6.71 3.09
C GLY A 34 13.26 -6.05 1.76
N ALA A 35 12.46 -6.73 0.95
CA ALA A 35 11.90 -6.16 -0.27
C ALA A 35 11.07 -4.90 0.04
N TYR A 36 10.17 -4.98 1.01
CA TYR A 36 9.34 -3.85 1.45
C TYR A 36 10.18 -2.63 1.87
N GLN A 37 11.20 -2.82 2.71
CA GLN A 37 12.06 -1.71 3.16
C GLN A 37 12.84 -1.09 2.00
N ARG A 38 13.34 -1.91 1.06
CA ARG A 38 14.04 -1.40 -0.13
C ARG A 38 13.11 -0.59 -1.03
N ILE A 39 11.88 -1.05 -1.28
CA ILE A 39 10.88 -0.30 -2.06
C ILE A 39 10.62 1.07 -1.43
N ILE A 40 10.39 1.12 -0.12
CA ILE A 40 10.16 2.38 0.60
C ILE A 40 11.36 3.32 0.48
N ARG A 41 12.59 2.80 0.68
CA ARG A 41 13.81 3.58 0.55
C ARG A 41 14.01 4.15 -0.86
N CYS A 42 13.55 3.45 -1.89
CA CYS A 42 13.58 3.97 -3.27
C CYS A 42 12.64 5.17 -3.42
N TYR A 43 11.39 5.05 -2.95
CA TYR A 43 10.41 6.15 -3.02
C TYR A 43 10.80 7.36 -2.15
N ALA A 44 11.54 7.14 -1.06
CA ALA A 44 12.02 8.18 -0.18
C ALA A 44 13.34 8.85 -0.63
N GLN A 45 13.93 8.45 -1.78
CA GLN A 45 15.12 9.14 -2.30
C GLN A 45 14.78 10.58 -2.69
N GLU A 46 15.58 11.54 -2.22
CA GLU A 46 15.49 12.94 -2.64
C GLU A 46 15.88 13.08 -4.13
N ASP A 47 16.95 12.39 -4.54
CA ASP A 47 17.31 12.27 -5.95
C ASP A 47 16.41 11.22 -6.63
N ARG A 48 15.44 11.70 -7.41
CA ARG A 48 14.49 10.86 -8.14
C ARG A 48 15.16 9.98 -9.19
N ARG A 49 16.24 10.43 -9.84
CA ARG A 49 16.96 9.63 -10.85
C ARG A 49 17.65 8.45 -10.17
N LYS A 50 18.29 8.71 -9.02
CA LYS A 50 18.87 7.65 -8.18
C LYS A 50 17.79 6.69 -7.69
N GLY A 51 16.66 7.20 -7.19
CA GLY A 51 15.50 6.40 -6.77
C GLY A 51 14.98 5.49 -7.89
N LYS A 52 14.87 6.03 -9.11
CA LYS A 52 14.47 5.27 -10.32
C LYS A 52 15.44 4.13 -10.63
N GLY A 53 16.74 4.41 -10.60
CA GLY A 53 17.78 3.41 -10.84
C GLY A 53 17.75 2.27 -9.82
N VAL A 54 17.72 2.61 -8.53
CA VAL A 54 17.69 1.60 -7.45
C VAL A 54 16.37 0.82 -7.46
N MET A 55 15.24 1.43 -7.82
CA MET A 55 13.97 0.72 -8.01
C MET A 55 14.05 -0.27 -9.17
N ALA A 56 14.62 0.13 -10.30
CA ALA A 56 14.79 -0.77 -11.44
C ALA A 56 15.66 -1.99 -11.07
N GLU A 57 16.81 -1.77 -10.43
CA GLU A 57 17.67 -2.85 -9.94
C GLU A 57 16.95 -3.80 -8.97
N LEU A 58 16.13 -3.24 -8.07
CA LEU A 58 15.32 -4.03 -7.15
C LEU A 58 14.29 -4.90 -7.90
N ILE A 59 13.61 -4.34 -8.90
CA ILE A 59 12.63 -5.10 -9.69
C ILE A 59 13.31 -6.25 -10.45
N GLU A 60 14.48 -6.01 -11.06
CA GLU A 60 15.24 -7.08 -11.71
C GLU A 60 15.67 -8.15 -10.71
N ALA A 61 16.19 -7.75 -9.55
CA ALA A 61 16.61 -8.67 -8.50
C ALA A 61 15.45 -9.55 -8.00
N LEU A 62 14.25 -8.98 -7.83
CA LEU A 62 13.06 -9.72 -7.42
C LEU A 62 12.50 -10.63 -8.51
N ASN A 63 12.67 -10.26 -9.78
CA ASN A 63 12.24 -11.07 -10.92
C ASN A 63 13.23 -12.19 -11.28
N ALA A 64 14.47 -12.13 -10.79
CA ALA A 64 15.47 -13.14 -11.05
C ALA A 64 15.01 -14.53 -10.58
N ARG A 65 15.38 -15.57 -11.34
CA ARG A 65 15.02 -16.96 -11.02
C ARG A 65 15.63 -17.33 -9.67
N GLY A 66 14.78 -17.84 -8.77
CA GLY A 66 15.22 -18.26 -7.43
C GLY A 66 15.48 -17.11 -6.45
N ALA A 67 15.11 -15.86 -6.78
CA ALA A 67 15.29 -14.71 -5.88
C ALA A 67 14.46 -14.76 -4.58
N ALA A 68 13.40 -15.57 -4.56
CA ALA A 68 12.48 -15.69 -3.44
C ALA A 68 12.29 -17.16 -3.00
N PRO A 69 13.36 -17.83 -2.52
CA PRO A 69 13.25 -19.22 -2.08
C PRO A 69 12.30 -19.32 -0.89
N GLY A 70 11.34 -20.24 -0.98
CA GLY A 70 10.32 -20.42 0.07
C GLY A 70 9.32 -19.26 0.22
N CYS A 71 9.29 -18.29 -0.71
CA CYS A 71 8.36 -17.17 -0.68
C CYS A 71 7.69 -16.97 -2.06
N PRO A 72 6.70 -17.81 -2.41
CA PRO A 72 6.06 -17.77 -3.73
C PRO A 72 5.34 -16.44 -3.99
N GLU A 73 4.80 -15.78 -2.97
CA GLU A 73 4.15 -14.48 -3.07
C GLU A 73 5.14 -13.39 -3.52
N LEU A 74 6.37 -13.41 -2.99
CA LEU A 74 7.40 -12.47 -3.41
C LEU A 74 7.86 -12.75 -4.84
N ALA A 75 7.90 -14.02 -5.27
CA ALA A 75 8.17 -14.38 -6.65
C ALA A 75 7.06 -13.87 -7.60
N VAL A 76 5.79 -13.97 -7.20
CA VAL A 76 4.65 -13.40 -7.95
C VAL A 76 4.75 -11.88 -8.01
N LEU A 77 5.11 -11.23 -6.90
CA LEU A 77 5.32 -9.79 -6.84
C LEU A 77 6.44 -9.37 -7.79
N GLY A 78 7.59 -10.05 -7.80
CA GLY A 78 8.71 -9.77 -8.71
C GLY A 78 8.29 -9.80 -10.18
N ARG A 79 7.56 -10.84 -10.60
CA ARG A 79 6.99 -10.94 -11.96
C ARG A 79 6.02 -9.80 -12.27
N THR A 80 5.18 -9.45 -11.31
CA THR A 80 4.19 -8.38 -11.48
C THR A 80 4.87 -7.01 -11.63
N LEU A 81 5.84 -6.71 -10.77
CA LEU A 81 6.63 -5.49 -10.82
C LEU A 81 7.41 -5.39 -12.14
N LYS A 82 8.00 -6.49 -12.61
CA LYS A 82 8.70 -6.51 -13.90
C LYS A 82 7.75 -6.21 -15.06
N ARG A 83 6.57 -6.84 -15.09
CA ARG A 83 5.56 -6.59 -16.13
C ARG A 83 5.05 -5.13 -16.12
N ARG A 84 4.98 -4.51 -14.94
CA ARG A 84 4.49 -3.13 -14.75
C ARG A 84 5.62 -2.13 -14.51
N MET A 85 6.86 -2.48 -14.86
CA MET A 85 8.05 -1.70 -14.50
C MET A 85 7.98 -0.28 -15.06
N GLY A 86 7.46 -0.10 -16.28
CA GLY A 86 7.24 1.23 -16.86
C GLY A 86 6.35 2.11 -15.97
N ASP A 87 5.23 1.58 -15.50
CA ASP A 87 4.28 2.30 -14.65
C ASP A 87 4.87 2.64 -13.27
N VAL A 88 5.63 1.70 -12.70
CA VAL A 88 6.31 1.93 -11.41
C VAL A 88 7.38 3.00 -11.53
N LEU A 89 8.20 2.94 -12.58
CA LEU A 89 9.29 3.88 -12.78
C LEU A 89 8.80 5.27 -13.21
N ALA A 90 7.62 5.37 -13.82
CA ALA A 90 7.00 6.65 -14.17
C ALA A 90 6.75 7.55 -12.96
N PHE A 91 6.61 6.99 -11.75
CA PHE A 91 6.57 7.77 -10.52
C PHE A 91 7.76 8.74 -10.45
N PHE A 92 8.97 8.27 -10.74
CA PHE A 92 10.19 9.07 -10.57
C PHE A 92 10.34 10.17 -11.63
N ASP A 93 9.63 10.09 -12.75
CA ASP A 93 9.71 11.06 -13.85
C ASP A 93 8.85 12.31 -13.65
N ARG A 94 7.98 12.31 -12.64
CA ARG A 94 7.04 13.41 -12.35
C ARG A 94 7.32 14.00 -10.96
N GLU A 95 7.62 15.29 -10.92
CA GLU A 95 7.55 16.06 -9.68
C GLU A 95 6.06 16.15 -9.28
N HIS A 96 5.73 15.87 -8.02
CA HIS A 96 4.35 15.85 -7.46
C HIS A 96 3.48 14.60 -7.69
N SER A 97 4.02 13.46 -8.13
CA SER A 97 3.27 12.20 -8.00
C SER A 97 3.11 11.82 -6.52
N ALA A 98 1.88 11.82 -6.02
CA ALA A 98 1.53 11.44 -4.65
C ALA A 98 0.23 10.64 -4.60
N ASN A 99 0.13 9.72 -3.65
CA ASN A 99 -1.09 8.92 -3.44
C ASN A 99 -2.14 9.65 -2.58
N GLY A 100 -1.81 10.83 -2.04
CA GLY A 100 -2.66 11.58 -1.12
C GLY A 100 -4.08 11.85 -1.62
N PRO A 101 -4.28 12.32 -2.88
CA PRO A 101 -5.63 12.53 -3.41
C PRO A 101 -6.46 11.24 -3.48
N THR A 102 -5.83 10.14 -3.92
CA THR A 102 -6.47 8.82 -3.98
C THR A 102 -6.83 8.31 -2.58
N GLU A 103 -5.91 8.46 -1.62
CA GLU A 103 -6.13 8.08 -0.22
C GLU A 103 -7.22 8.91 0.44
N ALA A 104 -7.29 10.21 0.13
CA ALA A 104 -8.35 11.09 0.61
C ALA A 104 -9.73 10.63 0.10
N ILE A 105 -9.84 10.24 -1.17
CA ILE A 105 -11.08 9.68 -1.73
C ILE A 105 -11.40 8.33 -1.08
N ASN A 106 -10.43 7.43 -0.99
CA ASN A 106 -10.64 6.11 -0.38
C ASN A 106 -11.08 6.23 1.08
N GLY A 107 -10.47 7.12 1.87
CA GLY A 107 -10.89 7.39 3.24
C GLY A 107 -12.36 7.81 3.32
N ARG A 108 -12.81 8.70 2.41
CA ARG A 108 -14.22 9.10 2.34
C ARG A 108 -15.15 7.95 1.95
N LEU A 109 -14.76 7.13 0.99
CA LEU A 109 -15.53 5.95 0.57
C LEU A 109 -15.64 4.91 1.69
N GLU A 110 -14.57 4.72 2.45
CA GLU A 110 -14.53 3.83 3.61
C GLU A 110 -15.45 4.32 4.72
N THR A 111 -15.43 5.62 5.03
CA THR A 111 -16.39 6.23 5.96
C THR A 111 -17.83 6.01 5.50
N LEU A 112 -18.12 6.30 4.22
CA LEU A 112 -19.45 6.13 3.64
C LEU A 112 -19.92 4.67 3.70
N ARG A 113 -19.02 3.72 3.40
CA ARG A 113 -19.30 2.29 3.49
C ARG A 113 -19.61 1.85 4.92
N GLY A 114 -18.93 2.43 5.92
CA GLY A 114 -19.24 2.23 7.33
C GLY A 114 -20.66 2.71 7.69
N ILE A 115 -21.01 3.92 7.26
CA ILE A 115 -22.35 4.50 7.44
C ILE A 115 -23.45 3.64 6.80
N ALA A 116 -23.19 3.14 5.59
CA ALA A 116 -24.15 2.30 4.87
C ALA A 116 -24.29 0.87 5.44
N LEU A 117 -23.51 0.50 6.46
CA LEU A 117 -23.39 -0.84 7.03
C LEU A 117 -22.91 -1.89 6.01
N GLY A 118 -22.00 -1.47 5.14
CA GLY A 118 -21.45 -2.29 4.06
C GLY A 118 -22.31 -2.35 2.79
N PHE A 119 -21.72 -2.88 1.72
CA PHE A 119 -22.37 -2.99 0.41
C PHE A 119 -22.97 -4.40 0.25
N ARG A 120 -24.25 -4.54 0.63
CA ARG A 120 -25.00 -5.81 0.49
C ARG A 120 -26.15 -5.71 -0.52
N ASN A 121 -26.76 -4.53 -0.62
CA ASN A 121 -27.85 -4.21 -1.52
C ASN A 121 -27.73 -2.73 -1.92
N LEU A 122 -27.88 -2.44 -3.21
CA LEU A 122 -27.65 -1.11 -3.77
C LEU A 122 -28.63 -0.06 -3.21
N ASP A 123 -29.91 -0.38 -3.12
CA ASP A 123 -30.95 0.53 -2.65
C ASP A 123 -30.74 0.94 -1.18
N ASN A 124 -30.43 -0.05 -0.33
CA ASN A 124 -30.11 0.18 1.06
C ASN A 124 -28.83 1.01 1.23
N TYR A 125 -27.82 0.75 0.39
CA TYR A 125 -26.57 1.49 0.41
C TYR A 125 -26.78 2.96 0.02
N ILE A 126 -27.54 3.22 -1.05
CA ILE A 126 -27.89 4.57 -1.51
C ILE A 126 -28.73 5.29 -0.45
N THR A 127 -29.77 4.66 0.07
CA THR A 127 -30.69 5.28 1.05
C THR A 127 -29.95 5.71 2.31
N ARG A 128 -29.13 4.82 2.90
CA ARG A 128 -28.35 5.14 4.12
C ARG A 128 -27.27 6.19 3.86
N SER A 129 -26.63 6.15 2.69
CA SER A 129 -25.65 7.15 2.28
C SER A 129 -26.30 8.54 2.19
N LEU A 130 -27.43 8.65 1.49
CA LEU A 130 -28.17 9.90 1.31
C LEU A 130 -28.76 10.45 2.63
N LEU A 131 -29.24 9.58 3.52
CA LEU A 131 -29.72 9.95 4.85
C LEU A 131 -28.60 10.62 5.66
N HIS A 132 -27.39 10.06 5.61
CA HIS A 132 -26.27 10.59 6.35
C HIS A 132 -25.72 11.89 5.76
N THR A 133 -25.65 12.03 4.44
CA THR A 133 -25.14 13.25 3.79
C THR A 133 -26.17 14.39 3.74
N GLY A 134 -27.32 14.25 4.42
CA GLY A 134 -28.35 15.28 4.51
C GLY A 134 -29.21 15.45 3.25
N GLY A 135 -29.09 14.55 2.26
CA GLY A 135 -29.83 14.60 1.00
C GLY A 135 -31.36 14.50 1.16
N PHE A 136 -31.84 14.11 2.33
CA PHE A 136 -33.26 14.01 2.67
C PHE A 136 -33.83 15.21 3.43
N ARG A 137 -33.01 16.23 3.77
CA ARG A 137 -33.52 17.38 4.54
C ARG A 137 -34.56 18.19 3.74
N HIS A 138 -34.47 18.21 2.41
CA HIS A 138 -35.45 18.87 1.54
C HIS A 138 -36.66 17.99 1.17
N THR A 139 -36.52 16.67 1.10
CA THR A 139 -37.61 15.79 0.66
C THR A 139 -38.59 15.46 1.79
N ILE A 140 -38.15 15.50 3.05
CA ILE A 140 -39.01 15.21 4.22
C ILE A 140 -39.85 16.44 4.64
N GLN A 141 -39.44 17.67 4.28
CA GLN A 141 -40.17 18.90 4.62
C GLN A 141 -41.34 19.23 3.67
N THR A 142 -41.61 18.43 2.63
CA THR A 142 -42.77 18.65 1.73
C THR A 142 -44.03 17.90 2.21
N HIS A 143 -43.93 17.11 3.29
CA HIS A 143 -45.03 16.31 3.84
C HIS A 143 -45.22 16.47 5.36
N LEU A 144 -44.76 17.59 5.93
CA LEU A 144 -45.20 18.13 7.22
C LEU A 144 -45.80 19.52 6.96
#